data_AF-A0A250K5Z6-F1
#
_entry.id   AF-A0A250K5Z6-F1
#
_cell.length_a   1.000
_cell.length_b   1.000
_cell.length_c   1.000
_cell.angle_alpha   90.00
_cell.angle_beta   90.00
_cell.angle_gamma   90.00
#
_symmetry.space_group_name_H-M   'P 1'
#
loop_
_entity.id
_entity.type
_entity.pdbx_description
1 polymer ?
#
loop_
_entity_poly.entity_id
_entity_poly.type
_entity_poly.pdbx_seq_one_letter_code
_entity_poly.pdbx_strand_id
1 'polypeptide(L)'
;MSLHALQQRIKEELQEHLAVIANGRPAAEQGPVYEEVEQCFQATACCALLVAADRSNFQKHLCWAALARRDFLRRSQEEGTPSDFRCARSRSEAFFCALAAGDIALAIEIGDLSPATWRPDGEYKDDFAYQYFLHQHLKRAEPGYREAVLQQLEEAVPGADPSRFDVCRALHQGAREAFESALEALIDRHSLEMDGLRPQSGDVPTFEPRSRVFIEGLALLRIASEMGLHSEARTYRLCPWTVREGALETRPDDIFAEMAHLSGRRRSSAR
;
A
#
# COMPACT_ATOMS: atom_id res chain seq x y z
N MET A 1 -10.00 24.23 -3.42
CA MET A 1 -10.97 23.63 -2.47
C MET A 1 -10.38 23.69 -1.07
N SER A 2 -11.15 23.96 -0.01
CA SER A 2 -10.61 23.88 1.36
C SER A 2 -10.35 22.41 1.72
N LEU A 3 -9.38 22.16 2.60
CA LEU A 3 -9.04 20.79 3.05
C LEU A 3 -10.24 20.10 3.73
N HIS A 4 -11.10 20.87 4.41
CA HIS A 4 -12.33 20.35 4.98
C HIS A 4 -13.35 19.91 3.91
N ALA A 5 -13.56 20.72 2.87
CA ALA A 5 -14.45 20.35 1.77
C ALA A 5 -13.94 19.10 1.02
N LEU A 6 -12.62 18.98 0.87
CA LEU A 6 -11.99 17.81 0.29
C LEU A 6 -12.23 16.55 1.13
N GLN A 7 -12.05 16.63 2.45
CA GLN A 7 -12.33 15.53 3.38
C GLN A 7 -13.78 15.05 3.32
N GLN A 8 -14.74 15.98 3.23
CA GLN A 8 -16.16 15.60 3.10
C GLN A 8 -16.43 14.87 1.79
N ARG A 9 -15.89 15.37 0.67
CA ARG A 9 -16.03 14.70 -0.63
C ARG A 9 -15.44 13.28 -0.63
N ILE A 10 -14.22 13.11 -0.10
CA ILE A 10 -13.60 11.77 0.03
C ILE A 10 -14.48 10.84 0.87
N LYS A 11 -15.08 11.36 1.96
CA LYS A 11 -15.94 10.56 2.83
C LYS A 11 -17.24 10.13 2.12
N GLU A 12 -17.86 11.01 1.35
CA GLU A 12 -19.05 10.70 0.55
C GLU A 12 -18.73 9.62 -0.49
N GLU A 13 -17.66 9.78 -1.27
CA GLU A 13 -17.21 8.79 -2.26
C GLU A 13 -16.88 7.43 -1.59
N LEU A 14 -16.19 7.43 -0.45
CA LEU A 14 -15.90 6.23 0.33
C LEU A 14 -17.18 5.50 0.77
N GLN A 15 -18.20 6.24 1.25
CA GLN A 15 -19.46 5.65 1.67
C GLN A 15 -20.21 4.97 0.51
N GLU A 16 -20.22 5.61 -0.66
CA GLU A 16 -20.83 5.05 -1.87
C GLU A 16 -20.11 3.76 -2.30
N HIS A 17 -18.78 3.78 -2.36
CA HIS A 17 -18.01 2.60 -2.75
C HIS A 17 -18.14 1.44 -1.76
N LEU A 18 -18.15 1.71 -0.45
CA LEU A 18 -18.40 0.69 0.56
C LEU A 18 -19.80 0.07 0.43
N ALA A 19 -20.82 0.88 0.12
CA ALA A 19 -22.17 0.37 -0.14
C ALA A 19 -22.20 -0.56 -1.38
N VAL A 20 -21.42 -0.25 -2.42
CA VAL A 20 -21.28 -1.13 -3.59
C VAL A 20 -20.60 -2.45 -3.23
N ILE A 21 -19.54 -2.44 -2.42
CA ILE A 21 -18.87 -3.66 -1.93
C ILE A 21 -19.87 -4.50 -1.10
N ALA A 22 -20.61 -3.87 -0.19
CA ALA A 22 -21.60 -4.51 0.68
C ALA A 22 -22.78 -5.18 -0.06
N ASN A 23 -22.99 -4.88 -1.34
CA ASN A 23 -23.97 -5.60 -2.17
C ASN A 23 -23.50 -7.03 -2.53
N GLY A 24 -22.23 -7.36 -2.30
CA GLY A 24 -21.69 -8.71 -2.43
C GLY A 24 -21.74 -9.25 -3.86
N ARG A 25 -21.45 -8.42 -4.88
CA ARG A 25 -21.24 -8.90 -6.26
C ARG A 25 -19.94 -9.69 -6.38
N PRO A 26 -19.72 -10.51 -7.41
CA PRO A 26 -18.46 -11.23 -7.60
C PRO A 26 -17.22 -10.31 -7.53
N ALA A 27 -16.12 -10.80 -6.98
CA ALA A 27 -14.89 -10.04 -6.78
C ALA A 27 -14.35 -9.46 -8.10
N ALA A 28 -14.37 -10.24 -9.18
CA ALA A 28 -13.95 -9.81 -10.52
C ALA A 28 -14.71 -8.58 -11.05
N GLU A 29 -15.96 -8.37 -10.63
CA GLU A 29 -16.74 -7.18 -10.99
C GLU A 29 -16.47 -5.98 -10.07
N GLN A 30 -15.95 -6.23 -8.87
CA GLN A 30 -15.76 -5.22 -7.83
C GLN A 30 -14.33 -4.70 -7.72
N GLY A 31 -13.36 -5.29 -8.44
CA GLY A 31 -11.96 -4.88 -8.41
C GLY A 31 -11.70 -3.37 -8.52
N PRO A 32 -12.32 -2.64 -9.47
CA PRO A 32 -12.18 -1.17 -9.53
C PRO A 32 -12.66 -0.47 -8.26
N VAL A 33 -13.74 -0.94 -7.65
CA VAL A 33 -14.33 -0.33 -6.44
C VAL A 33 -13.41 -0.53 -5.23
N TYR A 34 -12.76 -1.69 -5.12
CA TYR A 34 -11.75 -1.91 -4.09
C TYR A 34 -10.56 -0.94 -4.27
N GLU A 35 -10.07 -0.75 -5.49
CA GLU A 35 -9.01 0.24 -5.77
C GLU A 35 -9.41 1.66 -5.34
N GLU A 36 -10.65 2.09 -5.61
CA GLU A 36 -11.15 3.41 -5.19
C GLU A 36 -11.28 3.53 -3.66
N VAL A 37 -11.77 2.48 -2.98
CA VAL A 37 -11.86 2.43 -1.51
C VAL A 37 -10.48 2.55 -0.87
N GLU A 38 -9.49 1.84 -1.40
CA GLU A 38 -8.10 1.92 -0.95
C GLU A 38 -7.57 3.36 -1.05
N GLN A 39 -7.77 4.02 -2.20
CA GLN A 39 -7.34 5.40 -2.40
C GLN A 39 -8.05 6.40 -1.48
N CYS A 40 -9.35 6.22 -1.26
CA CYS A 40 -10.13 7.05 -0.33
C CYS A 40 -9.63 6.91 1.11
N PHE A 41 -9.34 5.68 1.55
CA PHE A 41 -8.76 5.43 2.86
C PHE A 41 -7.37 6.04 3.01
N GLN A 42 -6.49 5.88 2.01
CA GLN A 42 -5.17 6.52 2.00
C GLN A 42 -5.27 8.05 2.06
N ALA A 43 -6.14 8.67 1.25
CA ALA A 43 -6.32 10.10 1.26
C ALA A 43 -6.87 10.61 2.60
N THR A 44 -7.77 9.84 3.22
CA THR A 44 -8.30 10.13 4.57
C THR A 44 -7.19 10.02 5.63
N ALA A 45 -6.32 9.02 5.53
CA ALA A 45 -5.15 8.88 6.41
C ALA A 45 -4.22 10.09 6.28
N CYS A 46 -3.84 10.45 5.05
CA CYS A 46 -2.98 11.60 4.79
C CYS A 46 -3.61 12.90 5.31
N CYS A 47 -4.92 13.08 5.13
CA CYS A 47 -5.68 14.18 5.71
C CYS A 47 -5.58 14.25 7.24
N ALA A 48 -5.68 13.12 7.96
CA ALA A 48 -5.54 13.07 9.41
C ALA A 48 -4.16 13.58 9.87
N LEU A 49 -3.10 13.19 9.15
CA LEU A 49 -1.75 13.69 9.40
C LEU A 49 -1.59 15.18 9.10
N LEU A 50 -2.03 15.62 7.92
CA LEU A 50 -1.79 16.98 7.43
C LEU A 50 -2.57 18.04 8.23
N VAL A 51 -3.75 17.68 8.76
CA VAL A 51 -4.58 18.62 9.54
C VAL A 51 -4.18 18.66 11.01
N ALA A 52 -3.96 17.50 11.62
CA ALA A 52 -3.92 17.38 13.08
C ALA A 52 -2.71 16.59 13.61
N ALA A 53 -1.81 16.14 12.73
CA ALA A 53 -0.77 15.17 13.08
C ALA A 53 -1.34 13.93 13.80
N ASP A 54 -2.57 13.53 13.46
CA ASP A 54 -3.29 12.46 14.13
C ASP A 54 -2.79 11.10 13.64
N ARG A 55 -1.79 10.58 14.36
CA ARG A 55 -1.17 9.27 14.13
C ARG A 55 -2.19 8.13 14.21
N SER A 56 -3.10 8.16 15.17
CA SER A 56 -4.03 7.05 15.42
C SER A 56 -4.99 6.90 14.24
N ASN A 57 -5.60 8.00 13.78
CA ASN A 57 -6.45 7.96 12.59
C ASN A 57 -5.66 7.69 11.31
N PHE A 58 -4.42 8.16 11.19
CA PHE A 58 -3.56 7.80 10.06
C PHE A 58 -3.36 6.28 9.96
N GLN A 59 -2.91 5.65 11.05
CA GLN A 59 -2.68 4.20 11.09
C GLN A 59 -3.97 3.42 10.81
N LYS A 60 -5.08 3.83 11.42
CA LYS A 60 -6.39 3.20 11.26
C LYS A 60 -6.86 3.18 9.81
N HIS A 61 -6.83 4.31 9.11
CA HIS A 61 -7.31 4.37 7.74
C HIS A 61 -6.36 3.64 6.77
N LEU A 62 -5.04 3.68 6.98
CA LEU A 62 -4.12 2.83 6.21
C LEU A 62 -4.36 1.33 6.44
N CYS A 63 -4.68 0.93 7.67
CA CYS A 63 -5.06 -0.46 7.95
C CYS A 63 -6.34 -0.85 7.20
N TRP A 64 -7.35 0.01 7.12
CA TRP A 64 -8.54 -0.27 6.30
C TRP A 64 -8.26 -0.34 4.80
N ALA A 65 -7.38 0.49 4.26
CA ALA A 65 -6.91 0.33 2.87
C ALA A 65 -6.28 -1.05 2.67
N ALA A 66 -5.42 -1.49 3.60
CA ALA A 66 -4.80 -2.81 3.54
C ALA A 66 -5.82 -3.96 3.65
N LEU A 67 -6.79 -3.86 4.56
CA LEU A 67 -7.85 -4.86 4.74
C LEU A 67 -8.75 -4.98 3.51
N ALA A 68 -8.99 -3.88 2.79
CA ALA A 68 -9.71 -3.87 1.52
C ALA A 68 -9.03 -4.78 0.49
N ARG A 69 -7.71 -4.59 0.31
CA ARG A 69 -6.91 -5.40 -0.62
C ARG A 69 -6.91 -6.87 -0.25
N ARG A 70 -6.67 -7.17 1.03
CA ARG A 70 -6.67 -8.55 1.54
C ARG A 70 -8.03 -9.21 1.29
N ASP A 71 -9.12 -8.50 1.53
CA ASP A 71 -10.47 -9.03 1.26
C ASP A 71 -10.69 -9.31 -0.24
N PHE A 72 -10.34 -8.37 -1.12
CA PHE A 72 -10.43 -8.57 -2.57
C PHE A 72 -9.63 -9.78 -3.05
N LEU A 73 -8.38 -9.93 -2.60
CA LEU A 73 -7.50 -11.04 -3.00
C LEU A 73 -8.05 -12.38 -2.49
N ARG A 74 -8.47 -12.45 -1.22
CA ARG A 74 -9.07 -13.66 -0.62
C ARG A 74 -10.32 -14.07 -1.38
N ARG A 75 -11.24 -13.14 -1.64
CA ARG A 75 -12.47 -13.41 -2.39
C ARG A 75 -12.17 -13.88 -3.81
N SER A 76 -11.19 -13.26 -4.48
CA SER A 76 -10.78 -13.68 -5.83
C SER A 76 -10.21 -15.10 -5.85
N GLN A 77 -9.53 -15.54 -4.79
CA GLN A 77 -9.10 -16.93 -4.65
C GLN A 77 -10.28 -17.88 -4.38
N GLU A 78 -11.17 -17.53 -3.45
CA GLU A 78 -12.35 -18.33 -3.08
C GLU A 78 -13.34 -18.51 -4.25
N GLU A 79 -13.53 -17.45 -5.05
CA GLU A 79 -14.44 -17.44 -6.20
C GLU A 79 -13.81 -18.05 -7.47
N GLY A 80 -12.53 -18.47 -7.42
CA GLY A 80 -11.85 -19.09 -8.55
C GLY A 80 -11.48 -18.12 -9.68
N THR A 81 -11.38 -16.82 -9.39
CA THR A 81 -10.93 -15.78 -10.33
C THR A 81 -9.55 -15.20 -9.97
N PRO A 82 -8.55 -16.00 -9.50
CA PRO A 82 -7.29 -15.43 -9.07
C PRO A 82 -6.48 -14.85 -10.24
N SER A 83 -6.82 -15.14 -11.50
CA SER A 83 -6.12 -14.67 -12.71
C SER A 83 -6.49 -13.25 -13.16
N ASP A 84 -7.39 -12.56 -12.46
CA ASP A 84 -7.70 -11.16 -12.74
C ASP A 84 -6.40 -10.31 -12.68
N PHE A 85 -6.18 -9.45 -13.67
CA PHE A 85 -5.03 -8.55 -13.69
C PHE A 85 -5.03 -7.63 -12.47
N ARG A 86 -6.19 -7.34 -11.88
CA ARG A 86 -6.33 -6.56 -10.65
C ARG A 86 -5.78 -7.28 -9.42
N CYS A 87 -5.60 -8.59 -9.47
CA CYS A 87 -4.91 -9.35 -8.43
C CYS A 87 -3.38 -9.24 -8.54
N ALA A 88 -2.82 -8.59 -9.57
CA ALA A 88 -1.38 -8.34 -9.68
C ALA A 88 -0.79 -7.72 -8.41
N ARG A 89 0.42 -8.11 -8.04
CA ARG A 89 1.00 -7.82 -6.72
C ARG A 89 1.12 -6.32 -6.49
N SER A 90 1.72 -5.62 -7.45
CA SER A 90 2.01 -4.20 -7.38
C SER A 90 0.89 -3.29 -7.88
N ARG A 91 -0.28 -3.86 -8.21
CA ARG A 91 -1.46 -3.10 -8.64
C ARG A 91 -1.95 -2.09 -7.60
N SER A 92 -1.66 -2.36 -6.33
CA SER A 92 -2.14 -1.62 -5.19
C SER A 92 -0.99 -1.26 -4.24
N GLU A 93 -1.10 -0.10 -3.61
CA GLU A 93 -0.21 0.36 -2.54
C GLU A 93 -0.59 -0.22 -1.15
N ALA A 94 -1.60 -1.09 -1.07
CA ALA A 94 -2.12 -1.64 0.18
C ALA A 94 -1.08 -2.43 0.99
N PHE A 95 -0.12 -3.09 0.33
CA PHE A 95 1.04 -3.69 0.99
C PHE A 95 1.82 -2.65 1.78
N PHE A 96 2.12 -1.50 1.15
CA PHE A 96 2.76 -0.37 1.82
C PHE A 96 1.83 0.25 2.87
N CYS A 97 0.51 0.29 2.67
CA CYS A 97 -0.43 0.78 3.67
C CYS A 97 -0.37 -0.06 4.96
N ALA A 98 -0.33 -1.39 4.87
CA ALA A 98 -0.17 -2.26 6.04
C ALA A 98 1.14 -1.97 6.78
N LEU A 99 2.23 -1.88 6.01
CA LEU A 99 3.55 -1.53 6.53
C LEU A 99 3.65 -0.10 7.04
N ALA A 100 2.87 0.85 6.54
CA ALA A 100 2.82 2.27 6.93
C ALA A 100 1.77 2.53 8.05
N ALA A 101 0.87 1.58 8.31
CA ALA A 101 0.07 1.50 9.52
C ALA A 101 0.83 0.87 10.70
N GLY A 102 1.71 -0.10 10.44
CA GLY A 102 2.45 -0.86 11.47
C GLY A 102 1.92 -2.26 11.71
N ASP A 103 1.15 -2.79 10.77
CA ASP A 103 0.66 -4.17 10.78
C ASP A 103 1.49 -5.02 9.82
N ILE A 104 2.66 -5.46 10.28
CA ILE A 104 3.57 -6.32 9.49
C ILE A 104 2.89 -7.65 9.15
N ALA A 105 2.07 -8.19 10.05
CA ALA A 105 1.36 -9.44 9.81
C ALA A 105 0.38 -9.32 8.64
N LEU A 106 -0.39 -8.22 8.59
CA LEU A 106 -1.27 -7.94 7.46
C LEU A 106 -0.50 -7.72 6.15
N ALA A 107 0.67 -7.07 6.19
CA ALA A 107 1.52 -6.92 5.00
C ALA A 107 1.99 -8.28 4.44
N ILE A 108 2.38 -9.21 5.32
CA ILE A 108 2.74 -10.58 4.93
C ILE A 108 1.52 -11.31 4.37
N GLU A 109 0.34 -11.20 5.00
CA GLU A 109 -0.89 -11.83 4.52
C GLU A 109 -1.27 -11.36 3.11
N ILE A 110 -1.22 -10.05 2.86
CA ILE A 110 -1.44 -9.47 1.51
C ILE A 110 -0.41 -10.03 0.53
N GLY A 111 0.85 -10.11 0.94
CA GLY A 111 1.93 -10.64 0.12
C GLY A 111 1.76 -12.13 -0.22
N ASP A 112 1.26 -12.94 0.71
CA ASP A 112 0.98 -14.38 0.53
C ASP A 112 -0.26 -14.62 -0.33
N LEU A 113 -1.29 -13.77 -0.22
CA LEU A 113 -2.47 -13.81 -1.09
C LEU A 113 -2.18 -13.32 -2.51
N SER A 114 -1.16 -12.47 -2.67
CA SER A 114 -0.76 -11.92 -3.96
C SER A 114 -0.02 -12.96 -4.83
N PRO A 115 -0.11 -12.87 -6.16
CA PRO A 115 0.57 -13.79 -7.07
C PRO A 115 2.09 -13.85 -6.83
N ALA A 116 2.65 -15.05 -6.93
CA ALA A 116 4.11 -15.28 -6.85
C ALA A 116 4.82 -15.18 -8.22
N THR A 117 4.06 -14.95 -9.30
CA THR A 117 4.57 -14.80 -10.66
C THR A 117 4.08 -13.49 -11.27
N TRP A 118 4.94 -12.86 -12.06
CA TRP A 118 4.65 -11.60 -12.75
C TRP A 118 3.44 -11.72 -13.67
N ARG A 119 2.62 -10.66 -13.71
CA ARG A 119 1.43 -10.54 -14.55
C ARG A 119 1.52 -9.34 -15.49
N PRO A 120 1.90 -9.55 -16.76
CA PRO A 120 2.11 -8.46 -17.72
C PRO A 120 0.89 -7.55 -17.93
N ASP A 121 -0.32 -8.11 -17.84
CA ASP A 121 -1.56 -7.35 -18.05
C ASP A 121 -1.92 -6.42 -16.88
N GLY A 122 -1.30 -6.61 -15.71
CA GLY A 122 -1.68 -5.92 -14.46
C GLY A 122 -0.58 -5.10 -13.80
N GLU A 123 0.69 -5.39 -14.10
CA GLU A 123 1.84 -4.74 -13.48
C GLU A 123 3.10 -4.73 -14.35
N TYR A 124 3.95 -3.73 -14.17
CA TYR A 124 5.29 -3.73 -14.72
C TYR A 124 6.18 -4.76 -14.02
N LYS A 125 7.20 -5.26 -14.73
CA LYS A 125 8.04 -6.35 -14.23
C LYS A 125 8.89 -5.93 -13.03
N ASP A 126 9.39 -4.71 -13.04
CA ASP A 126 10.16 -4.10 -11.96
C ASP A 126 9.28 -3.83 -10.72
N ASP A 127 8.06 -3.34 -10.90
CA ASP A 127 7.09 -3.17 -9.80
C ASP A 127 6.76 -4.50 -9.11
N PHE A 128 6.53 -5.55 -9.90
CA PHE A 128 6.34 -6.91 -9.39
C PHE A 128 7.55 -7.38 -8.58
N ALA A 129 8.74 -7.32 -9.19
CA ALA A 129 9.97 -7.83 -8.58
C ALA A 129 10.31 -7.06 -7.30
N TYR A 130 10.04 -5.76 -7.26
CA TYR A 130 10.25 -4.88 -6.12
C TYR A 130 9.37 -5.29 -4.93
N GLN A 131 8.05 -5.33 -5.12
CA GLN A 131 7.16 -5.74 -4.03
C GLN A 131 7.36 -7.21 -3.64
N TYR A 132 7.72 -8.07 -4.59
CA TYR A 132 8.04 -9.47 -4.29
C TYR A 132 9.28 -9.57 -3.40
N PHE A 133 10.35 -8.83 -3.71
CA PHE A 133 11.54 -8.76 -2.87
C PHE A 133 11.21 -8.31 -1.45
N LEU A 134 10.49 -7.19 -1.29
CA LEU A 134 10.13 -6.67 0.03
C LEU A 134 9.30 -7.68 0.83
N HIS A 135 8.37 -8.36 0.18
CA HIS A 135 7.59 -9.43 0.80
C HIS A 135 8.49 -10.59 1.30
N GLN A 136 9.42 -11.09 0.47
CA GLN A 136 10.35 -12.15 0.89
C GLN A 136 11.31 -11.67 1.99
N HIS A 137 11.67 -10.39 1.98
CA HIS A 137 12.47 -9.78 3.03
C HIS A 137 11.73 -9.79 4.38
N LEU A 138 10.45 -9.39 4.41
CA LEU A 138 9.60 -9.42 5.61
C LEU A 138 9.39 -10.84 6.13
N LYS A 139 9.22 -11.81 5.23
CA LYS A 139 9.12 -13.24 5.60
C LYS A 139 10.42 -13.83 6.12
N ARG A 140 11.52 -13.05 6.09
CA ARG A 140 12.87 -13.52 6.46
C ARG A 140 13.24 -14.80 5.71
N ALA A 141 12.89 -14.86 4.42
CA ALA A 141 13.22 -16.00 3.59
C ALA A 141 14.73 -16.27 3.59
N GLU A 142 15.11 -17.50 3.25
CA GLU A 142 16.51 -17.94 3.25
C GLU A 142 17.40 -16.95 2.47
N PRO A 143 18.60 -16.60 2.98
CA PRO A 143 19.45 -15.56 2.39
C PRO A 143 19.71 -15.75 0.89
N GLY A 144 20.01 -16.98 0.45
CA GLY A 144 20.22 -17.28 -0.97
C GLY A 144 18.97 -17.09 -1.83
N TYR A 145 17.77 -17.31 -1.27
CA TYR A 145 16.52 -17.03 -1.96
C TYR A 145 16.27 -15.53 -2.08
N ARG A 146 16.53 -14.76 -1.01
CA ARG A 146 16.42 -13.29 -1.05
C ARG A 146 17.40 -12.67 -2.05
N GLU A 147 18.61 -13.20 -2.16
CA GLU A 147 19.59 -12.77 -3.16
C GLU A 147 19.10 -13.04 -4.58
N ALA A 148 18.59 -14.25 -4.85
CA ALA A 148 18.02 -14.59 -6.15
C ALA A 148 16.85 -13.67 -6.54
N VAL A 149 16.00 -13.30 -5.59
CA VAL A 149 14.89 -12.36 -5.83
C VAL A 149 15.39 -10.93 -6.04
N LEU A 150 16.45 -10.50 -5.34
CA LEU A 150 17.09 -9.20 -5.57
C LEU A 150 17.69 -9.13 -6.99
N GLN A 151 18.33 -10.20 -7.44
CA GLN A 151 18.85 -10.30 -8.81
C GLN A 151 17.72 -10.22 -9.86
N GLN A 152 16.56 -10.84 -9.60
CA GLN A 152 15.39 -10.68 -10.49
C GLN A 152 14.91 -9.23 -10.58
N LEU A 153 14.98 -8.48 -9.49
CA LEU A 153 14.70 -7.04 -9.50
C LEU A 153 15.74 -6.29 -10.34
N GLU A 154 17.04 -6.54 -10.13
CA GLU A 154 18.12 -5.94 -10.93
C GLU A 154 17.93 -6.19 -12.43
N GLU A 155 17.56 -7.40 -12.83
CA GLU A 155 17.31 -7.78 -14.22
C GLU A 155 16.02 -7.19 -14.80
N ALA A 156 15.09 -6.72 -13.96
CA ALA A 156 13.87 -6.03 -14.39
C ALA A 156 14.06 -4.52 -14.55
N VAL A 157 15.15 -3.95 -13.99
CA VAL A 157 15.46 -2.51 -14.03
C VAL A 157 15.95 -1.96 -15.38
N PRO A 158 16.51 -2.71 -16.37
CA PRO A 158 16.98 -2.09 -17.61
C PRO A 158 15.88 -1.29 -18.33
N GLY A 159 16.01 0.04 -18.35
CA GLY A 159 15.03 0.97 -18.91
C GLY A 159 14.06 1.59 -17.88
N ALA A 160 14.15 1.18 -16.62
CA ALA A 160 13.42 1.72 -15.47
C ALA A 160 14.35 2.51 -14.52
N ASP A 161 13.76 3.13 -13.52
CA ASP A 161 14.47 3.93 -12.51
C ASP A 161 15.12 3.01 -11.45
N PRO A 162 16.41 3.20 -11.11
CA PRO A 162 17.12 2.29 -10.21
C PRO A 162 16.83 2.53 -8.71
N SER A 163 16.12 3.59 -8.32
CA SER A 163 16.01 4.00 -6.91
C SER A 163 15.40 2.92 -6.02
N ARG A 164 14.35 2.21 -6.48
CA ARG A 164 13.75 1.08 -5.75
C ARG A 164 14.72 -0.10 -5.63
N PHE A 165 15.52 -0.38 -6.66
CA PHE A 165 16.56 -1.40 -6.58
C PHE A 165 17.66 -1.03 -5.58
N ASP A 166 18.13 0.21 -5.60
CA ASP A 166 19.17 0.70 -4.68
C ASP A 166 18.69 0.61 -3.22
N VAL A 167 17.42 0.93 -2.95
CA VAL A 167 16.80 0.74 -1.62
C VAL A 167 16.80 -0.73 -1.22
N CYS A 168 16.32 -1.63 -2.08
CA CYS A 168 16.28 -3.06 -1.81
C CYS A 168 17.66 -3.66 -1.58
N ARG A 169 18.64 -3.25 -2.38
CA ARG A 169 20.04 -3.66 -2.22
C ARG A 169 20.61 -3.20 -0.88
N ALA A 170 20.38 -1.95 -0.49
CA ALA A 170 20.86 -1.44 0.78
C ALA A 170 20.18 -2.13 1.99
N LEU A 171 18.88 -2.42 1.90
CA LEU A 171 18.16 -3.23 2.89
C LEU A 171 18.76 -4.65 2.96
N HIS A 172 19.03 -5.29 1.81
CA HIS A 172 19.63 -6.62 1.78
C HIS A 172 21.01 -6.64 2.47
N GLN A 173 21.83 -5.63 2.21
CA GLN A 173 23.21 -5.53 2.70
C GLN A 173 23.32 -5.02 4.15
N GLY A 174 22.24 -4.52 4.75
CA GLY A 174 22.32 -3.82 6.03
C GLY A 174 23.13 -2.51 5.95
N ALA A 175 23.20 -1.89 4.78
CA ALA A 175 24.06 -0.73 4.53
C ALA A 175 23.31 0.58 4.79
N ARG A 176 23.35 1.05 6.05
CA ARG A 176 22.61 2.24 6.50
C ARG A 176 22.80 3.47 5.61
N GLU A 177 24.04 3.91 5.39
CA GLU A 177 24.30 5.13 4.59
C GLU A 177 23.78 5.00 3.15
N ALA A 178 23.93 3.81 2.56
CA ALA A 178 23.41 3.52 1.23
C ALA A 178 21.87 3.54 1.21
N PHE A 179 21.22 3.00 2.23
CA PHE A 179 19.77 3.01 2.37
C PHE A 179 19.24 4.44 2.48
N GLU A 180 19.83 5.25 3.37
CA GLU A 180 19.37 6.62 3.59
C GLU A 180 19.51 7.47 2.31
N SER A 181 20.60 7.30 1.56
CA SER A 181 20.83 7.96 0.27
C SER A 181 19.83 7.49 -0.81
N ALA A 182 19.64 6.17 -0.94
CA ALA A 182 18.71 5.61 -1.93
C ALA A 182 17.26 6.01 -1.66
N LEU A 183 16.85 6.06 -0.38
CA LEU A 183 15.52 6.50 0.01
C LEU A 183 15.27 7.98 -0.32
N GLU A 184 16.25 8.85 -0.13
CA GLU A 184 16.13 10.26 -0.52
C GLU A 184 15.96 10.42 -2.04
N ALA A 185 16.74 9.68 -2.83
CA ALA A 185 16.57 9.66 -4.28
C ALA A 185 15.17 9.19 -4.70
N LEU A 186 14.65 8.14 -4.05
CA LEU A 186 13.29 7.64 -4.28
C LEU A 186 12.21 8.68 -3.91
N ILE A 187 12.36 9.37 -2.77
CA ILE A 187 11.45 10.45 -2.36
C ILE A 187 11.47 11.60 -3.37
N ASP A 188 12.66 11.97 -3.86
CA ASP A 188 12.80 13.03 -4.84
C ASP A 188 12.15 12.68 -6.17
N ARG A 189 12.32 11.43 -6.60
CA ARG A 189 11.63 10.89 -7.77
C ARG A 189 10.12 10.91 -7.61
N HIS A 190 9.60 10.39 -6.49
CA HIS A 190 8.17 10.38 -6.20
C HIS A 190 7.57 11.79 -6.25
N SER A 191 8.26 12.77 -5.67
CA SER A 191 7.76 14.15 -5.73
C SER A 191 7.73 14.71 -7.15
N LEU A 192 8.75 14.44 -7.96
CA LEU A 192 8.78 14.90 -9.36
C LEU A 192 7.63 14.27 -10.16
N GLU A 193 7.33 13.00 -9.91
CA GLU A 193 6.18 12.31 -10.49
C GLU A 193 4.87 12.96 -10.06
N MET A 194 4.66 13.18 -8.76
CA MET A 194 3.45 13.82 -8.26
C MET A 194 3.27 15.23 -8.82
N ASP A 195 4.34 16.02 -8.94
CA ASP A 195 4.25 17.36 -9.54
C ASP A 195 3.93 17.32 -11.04
N GLY A 196 4.39 16.28 -11.76
CA GLY A 196 4.03 16.02 -13.15
C GLY A 196 2.56 15.60 -13.34
N LEU A 197 1.99 14.85 -12.38
CA LEU A 197 0.59 14.41 -12.41
C LEU A 197 -0.39 15.50 -11.95
N ARG A 198 0.06 16.47 -11.14
CA ARG A 198 -0.82 17.48 -10.53
C ARG A 198 -1.70 18.26 -11.53
N PRO A 199 -1.22 18.69 -12.72
CA PRO A 199 -2.06 19.42 -13.69
C PRO A 199 -3.28 18.63 -14.20
N GLN A 200 -3.19 17.29 -14.23
CA GLN A 200 -4.22 16.40 -14.74
C GLN A 200 -5.08 15.78 -13.62
N SER A 201 -4.79 16.07 -12.35
CA SER A 201 -5.45 15.46 -11.19
C SER A 201 -6.37 16.44 -10.43
N GLY A 202 -6.70 17.60 -11.02
CA GLY A 202 -7.49 18.64 -10.35
C GLY A 202 -8.88 18.20 -9.86
N ASP A 203 -9.50 17.23 -10.54
CA ASP A 203 -10.83 16.70 -10.20
C ASP A 203 -10.80 15.42 -9.35
N VAL A 204 -9.60 14.87 -9.09
CA VAL A 204 -9.40 13.65 -8.30
C VAL A 204 -9.21 14.04 -6.83
N PRO A 205 -10.22 13.86 -5.96
CA PRO A 205 -10.17 14.40 -4.60
C PRO A 205 -9.15 13.69 -3.72
N THR A 206 -8.81 12.44 -4.03
CA THR A 206 -7.82 11.65 -3.30
C THR A 206 -6.37 12.07 -3.61
N PHE A 207 -6.14 12.80 -4.71
CA PHE A 207 -4.80 13.09 -5.21
C PHE A 207 -4.01 14.02 -4.29
N GLU A 208 -4.54 15.20 -3.97
CA GLU A 208 -3.78 16.20 -3.20
C GLU A 208 -3.28 15.66 -1.86
N PRO A 209 -4.10 15.02 -1.00
CA PRO A 209 -3.62 14.47 0.28
C PRO A 209 -2.54 13.40 0.08
N ARG A 210 -2.72 12.50 -0.88
CA ARG A 210 -1.75 11.42 -1.18
C ARG A 210 -0.44 11.97 -1.75
N SER A 211 -0.47 13.06 -2.51
CA SER A 211 0.74 13.70 -3.05
C SER A 211 1.64 14.37 -1.98
N ARG A 212 1.15 14.54 -0.75
CA ARG A 212 1.88 15.23 0.34
C ARG A 212 2.49 14.28 1.36
N VAL A 213 2.15 12.99 1.30
CA VAL A 213 2.67 11.97 2.22
C VAL A 213 3.04 10.73 1.41
N PHE A 214 4.32 10.37 1.43
CA PHE A 214 4.82 9.23 0.67
C PHE A 214 4.71 7.94 1.50
N ILE A 215 3.59 7.22 1.31
CA ILE A 215 3.26 6.00 2.07
C ILE A 215 4.30 4.90 1.86
N GLU A 216 4.77 4.71 0.62
CA GLU A 216 5.85 3.76 0.32
C GLU A 216 7.14 4.11 1.08
N GLY A 217 7.53 5.39 1.12
CA GLY A 217 8.66 5.84 1.92
C GLY A 217 8.51 5.56 3.42
N LEU A 218 7.33 5.78 3.99
CA LEU A 218 7.02 5.43 5.39
C LEU A 218 7.09 3.92 5.65
N ALA A 219 6.61 3.11 4.72
CA ALA A 219 6.72 1.65 4.80
C ALA A 219 8.17 1.17 4.78
N LEU A 220 9.00 1.73 3.89
CA LEU A 220 10.43 1.43 3.80
C LEU A 220 11.20 1.84 5.06
N LEU A 221 10.89 3.01 5.62
CA LEU A 221 11.45 3.48 6.88
C LEU A 221 11.13 2.51 8.03
N ARG A 222 9.91 1.94 8.05
CA ARG A 222 9.58 0.93 9.07
C ARG A 222 10.36 -0.37 8.88
N ILE A 223 10.52 -0.86 7.64
CA ILE A 223 11.38 -2.02 7.38
C ILE A 223 12.81 -1.76 7.87
N ALA A 224 13.36 -0.58 7.56
CA ALA A 224 14.71 -0.20 7.99
C ALA A 224 14.84 -0.04 9.52
N SER A 225 13.81 0.47 10.20
CA SER A 225 13.78 0.62 11.67
C SER A 225 13.88 -0.75 12.37
N GLU A 226 13.15 -1.76 11.89
CA GLU A 226 13.25 -3.15 12.38
C GLU A 226 14.65 -3.76 12.22
N MET A 227 15.49 -3.18 11.35
CA MET A 227 16.85 -3.61 11.08
C MET A 227 17.92 -2.72 11.73
N GLY A 228 17.53 -1.63 12.41
CA GLY A 228 18.47 -0.63 12.94
C GLY A 228 19.20 0.19 11.87
N LEU A 229 18.62 0.29 10.66
CA LEU A 229 19.22 0.99 9.50
C LEU A 229 18.77 2.44 9.35
N HIS A 230 17.93 2.94 10.25
CA HIS A 230 17.36 4.28 10.21
C HIS A 230 17.87 5.14 11.38
N SER A 231 18.01 6.45 11.13
CA SER A 231 18.30 7.47 12.13
C SER A 231 17.07 8.31 12.45
N GLU A 232 16.61 8.32 13.70
CA GLU A 232 15.51 9.21 14.14
C GLU A 232 15.79 10.69 13.86
N ALA A 233 17.06 11.10 13.89
CA ALA A 233 17.47 12.49 13.67
C ALA A 233 17.38 12.95 12.21
N ARG A 234 17.34 12.01 11.23
CA ARG A 234 17.31 12.37 9.80
C ARG A 234 15.90 12.77 9.40
N THR A 235 15.78 13.83 8.60
CA THR A 235 14.47 14.31 8.13
C THR A 235 14.26 13.95 6.67
N TYR A 236 13.20 13.21 6.38
CA TYR A 236 12.80 12.82 5.03
C TYR A 236 11.61 13.65 4.57
N ARG A 237 11.71 14.22 3.37
CA ARG A 237 10.60 14.95 2.73
C ARG A 237 9.43 13.99 2.48
N LEU A 238 8.19 14.49 2.60
CA LEU A 238 6.95 13.71 2.46
C LEU A 238 6.79 12.53 3.44
N CYS A 239 7.72 12.31 4.36
CA CYS A 239 7.68 11.25 5.36
C CYS A 239 7.75 11.87 6.77
N PRO A 240 6.63 12.34 7.35
CA PRO A 240 6.62 13.01 8.64
C PRO A 240 7.17 12.12 9.77
N TRP A 241 8.02 12.67 10.64
CA TRP A 241 8.71 11.91 11.70
C TRP A 241 7.76 11.23 12.69
N THR A 242 6.57 11.80 12.91
CA THR A 242 5.57 11.32 13.88
C THR A 242 4.99 9.94 13.56
N VAL A 243 5.14 9.45 12.32
CA VAL A 243 4.56 8.20 11.84
C VAL A 243 5.56 7.25 11.16
N ARG A 244 6.87 7.52 11.25
CA ARG A 244 7.89 6.65 10.63
C ARG A 244 8.04 5.32 11.36
N GLU A 245 7.75 5.30 12.66
CA GLU A 245 8.09 4.18 13.54
C GLU A 245 6.97 3.87 14.54
N GLY A 246 7.09 2.69 15.16
CA GLY A 246 6.19 2.17 16.18
C GLY A 246 5.09 1.28 15.62
N ALA A 247 4.61 0.37 16.46
CA ALA A 247 3.55 -0.56 16.09
C ALA A 247 2.22 0.15 15.81
N LEU A 248 1.29 -0.59 15.18
CA LEU A 248 -0.11 -0.21 15.13
C LEU A 248 -0.67 -0.10 16.55
N GLU A 249 -1.18 1.07 16.93
CA GLU A 249 -1.69 1.32 18.30
C GLU A 249 -2.89 0.43 18.63
N THR A 250 -3.86 0.37 17.71
CA THR A 250 -5.05 -0.46 17.83
C THR A 250 -5.47 -0.87 16.44
N ARG A 251 -5.57 -2.19 16.20
CA ARG A 251 -6.07 -2.70 14.93
C ARG A 251 -7.57 -2.42 14.84
N PRO A 252 -8.04 -1.70 13.81
CA PRO A 252 -9.45 -1.42 13.66
C PRO A 252 -10.22 -2.68 13.30
N ASP A 253 -11.53 -2.64 13.53
CA ASP A 253 -12.44 -3.71 13.13
C ASP A 253 -12.38 -3.94 11.62
N ASP A 254 -12.53 -5.21 11.26
CA ASP A 254 -12.51 -5.69 9.89
C ASP A 254 -13.87 -5.48 9.22
N ILE A 255 -14.13 -4.24 8.80
CA ILE A 255 -15.40 -3.86 8.17
C ILE A 255 -15.73 -4.71 6.93
N PHE A 256 -14.73 -5.27 6.25
CA PHE A 256 -14.92 -6.14 5.09
C PHE A 256 -15.41 -7.52 5.48
N ALA A 257 -14.86 -8.09 6.56
CA ALA A 257 -15.40 -9.32 7.13
C ALA A 257 -16.85 -9.14 7.61
N GLU A 258 -17.17 -8.01 8.25
CA GLU A 258 -18.55 -7.70 8.67
C GLU A 258 -19.52 -7.59 7.47
N MET A 259 -19.13 -6.89 6.40
CA MET A 259 -19.92 -6.77 5.18
C MET A 259 -20.16 -8.15 4.50
N ALA A 260 -19.15 -9.02 4.50
CA ALA A 260 -19.28 -10.38 3.98
C ALA A 260 -20.31 -11.21 4.78
N HIS A 261 -20.28 -11.12 6.12
CA HIS A 261 -21.25 -11.78 6.98
C HIS A 261 -22.70 -11.29 6.74
N LEU A 262 -22.90 -9.99 6.56
CA LEU A 262 -24.22 -9.41 6.26
C LEU A 262 -24.75 -9.86 4.90
N SER A 263 -23.88 -9.91 3.88
CA SER A 263 -24.22 -10.36 2.53
C SER A 263 -24.58 -11.85 2.50
N GLY A 264 -23.85 -12.69 3.24
CA GLY A 264 -24.14 -14.12 3.38
C GLY A 264 -25.51 -14.39 4.00
N ARG A 265 -25.86 -13.64 5.06
CA ARG A 265 -27.20 -13.73 5.70
C ARG A 265 -28.32 -13.39 4.71
N ARG A 266 -28.19 -12.31 3.93
CA ARG A 266 -29.20 -11.91 2.92
C ARG A 266 -29.40 -12.98 1.84
N ARG A 267 -28.33 -13.66 1.40
CA ARG A 267 -28.42 -14.76 0.43
C ARG A 267 -29.09 -16.00 1.02
N SER A 268 -28.93 -16.27 2.32
CA SER A 268 -29.58 -17.40 3.01
C SER A 268 -31.08 -17.19 3.27
N SER A 269 -31.54 -15.95 3.45
CA SER A 269 -32.96 -15.63 3.67
C SER A 269 -33.78 -15.52 2.38
N ALA A 270 -33.13 -15.51 1.22
CA ALA A 270 -33.76 -15.40 -0.10
C ALA A 270 -33.89 -16.75 -0.84
N ARG A 271 -33.50 -17.86 -0.19
CA ARG A 271 -33.68 -19.24 -0.64
C ARG A 271 -34.76 -19.91 0.19
#